data_AF-A0A7I8IC63-F1
#
_entry.id   AF-A0A7I8IC63-F1
#
_cell.length_a   1.000
_cell.length_b   1.000
_cell.length_c   1.000
_cell.angle_alpha   90.00
_cell.angle_beta   90.00
_cell.angle_gamma   90.00
#
_symmetry.space_group_name_H-M   'P 1'
#
loop_
_entity.id
_entity.type
_entity.pdbx_description
1 polymer ?
#
loop_
_entity_poly.entity_id
_entity_poly.type
_entity_poly.pdbx_seq_one_letter_code
_entity_poly.pdbx_strand_id
1 'polypeptide(L)'
;MEKAFDRIEWSFLIKVLRRFGFTDDFIDLVDACVRENHFSLLVNGSSTPFFTATRGLRQGDPLSPTLFILVEEVLSRSLTRAINQGLIRPYYSKRGCPIISHSLFADDAILFLNGCETSIRGLMSIISRYERAAGQLVNASKSSFIGLTGFSRGHLPFDYLGCPIFLGRRRIHYFDVLVGKLRKKLAGWKLQLLSPGGRIQLIRHVLMSIPLHLLAVHEVPDTVLQTIRRICTSFLWDGQLEGPRRQCRVSWEKACRPTDEGGLGIRRPQDVLNMLQKKLIWRMKTTPSVLGSFVSAKYGEWARQPADIKGVKRWADWQRHWLEMVPLIRWRVGRGEISAWYDTWLEDTPLASFTTFTSSWPRLTVAQLLQGDTRLLIERHGLPLDLLPAITMTEMSFTEDQPSDTYHRWQFLL
;
A
#
# COMPACT_ATOMS: atom_id res chain seq x y z
N MET A 1 10.00 10.43 15.76
CA MET A 1 10.84 11.62 16.05
C MET A 1 10.20 12.48 17.15
N GLU A 2 10.96 13.31 17.87
CA GLU A 2 10.41 14.27 18.84
C GLU A 2 10.04 15.59 18.15
N LYS A 3 8.76 16.01 18.25
CA LYS A 3 8.24 17.25 17.64
C LYS A 3 8.76 17.47 16.22
N ALA A 4 8.48 16.49 15.35
CA ALA A 4 9.23 16.28 14.11
C ALA A 4 9.31 17.51 13.20
N PHE A 5 8.20 18.24 13.03
CA PHE A 5 8.15 19.47 12.24
C PHE A 5 8.81 20.64 12.96
N ASP A 6 8.58 20.78 14.26
CA ASP A 6 8.97 21.97 15.04
C ASP A 6 10.48 22.12 15.27
N ARG A 7 11.28 21.08 14.99
CA ARG A 7 12.71 21.04 15.32
C ARG A 7 13.68 21.19 14.14
N ILE A 8 13.17 21.24 12.91
CA ILE A 8 14.02 21.28 11.71
C ILE A 8 14.81 22.59 11.65
N GLU A 9 16.14 22.50 11.56
CA GLU A 9 17.00 23.65 11.35
C GLU A 9 16.88 24.17 9.91
N TRP A 10 16.49 25.44 9.75
CA TRP A 10 16.34 26.06 8.43
C TRP A 10 17.64 26.07 7.64
N SER A 11 18.77 26.34 8.30
CA SER A 11 20.08 26.30 7.65
C SER A 11 20.42 24.92 7.05
N PHE A 12 19.92 23.85 7.66
CA PHE A 12 20.05 22.49 7.13
C PHE A 12 19.12 22.28 5.95
N LEU A 13 17.84 22.64 6.07
CA LEU A 13 16.86 22.57 4.98
C LEU A 13 17.37 23.26 3.71
N ILE A 14 17.86 24.50 3.82
CA ILE A 14 18.38 25.27 2.68
C ILE A 14 19.58 24.56 2.03
N LYS A 15 20.50 23.99 2.82
CA LYS A 15 21.62 23.18 2.29
C LYS A 15 21.13 21.93 1.57
N VAL A 16 20.08 21.29 2.09
CA VAL A 16 19.45 20.14 1.43
C VAL A 16 18.89 20.55 0.08
N LEU A 17 18.05 21.59 0.02
CA LEU A 17 17.48 22.08 -1.24
C LEU A 17 18.56 22.42 -2.28
N ARG A 18 19.61 23.17 -1.90
CA ARG A 18 20.74 23.44 -2.80
C ARG A 18 21.38 22.15 -3.32
N ARG A 19 21.55 21.13 -2.45
CA ARG A 19 22.17 19.86 -2.82
C ARG A 19 21.28 19.00 -3.74
N PHE A 20 19.96 19.16 -3.66
CA PHE A 20 19.01 18.53 -4.58
C PHE A 20 18.93 19.25 -5.94
N GLY A 21 19.58 20.41 -6.09
CA GLY A 21 19.67 21.14 -7.35
C GLY A 21 18.52 22.11 -7.60
N PHE A 22 17.79 22.52 -6.56
CA PHE A 22 16.82 23.61 -6.67
C PHE A 22 17.55 24.94 -6.96
N THR A 23 16.90 25.82 -7.74
CA THR A 23 17.44 27.14 -8.08
C THR A 23 17.47 28.05 -6.86
N ASP A 24 18.41 29.01 -6.82
CA ASP A 24 18.50 29.95 -5.71
C ASP A 24 17.20 30.77 -5.56
N ASP A 25 16.56 31.19 -6.66
CA ASP A 25 15.26 31.87 -6.63
C ASP A 25 14.18 31.07 -5.87
N PHE A 26 14.09 29.77 -6.11
CA PHE A 26 13.13 28.91 -5.40
C PHE A 26 13.50 28.76 -3.93
N ILE A 27 14.80 28.64 -3.64
CA ILE A 27 15.30 28.47 -2.28
C ILE A 27 15.05 29.73 -1.47
N ASP A 28 15.21 30.91 -2.06
CA ASP A 28 14.94 32.19 -1.42
C ASP A 28 13.45 32.36 -1.10
N LEU A 29 12.56 31.91 -2.00
CA LEU A 29 11.12 31.85 -1.71
C LEU A 29 10.82 30.92 -0.53
N VAL A 30 11.43 29.74 -0.48
CA VAL A 30 11.25 28.81 0.66
C VAL A 30 11.81 29.40 1.94
N ASP A 31 12.98 30.04 1.90
CA ASP A 31 13.62 30.68 3.07
C ASP A 31 12.74 31.80 3.62
N ALA A 32 12.17 32.64 2.76
CA ALA A 32 11.20 33.67 3.14
C ALA A 32 9.96 33.03 3.79
N CYS A 33 9.39 31.98 3.18
CA CYS A 33 8.22 31.27 3.71
C CYS A 33 8.45 30.67 5.10
N VAL A 34 9.66 30.20 5.43
CA VAL A 34 9.93 29.59 6.74
C VAL A 34 10.37 30.61 7.79
N ARG A 35 11.16 31.63 7.42
CA ARG A 35 11.74 32.62 8.36
C ARG A 35 10.81 33.76 8.72
N GLU A 36 10.01 34.25 7.78
CA GLU A 36 9.18 35.45 7.95
C GLU A 36 7.83 35.13 8.62
N ASN A 37 7.82 34.15 9.53
CA ASN A 37 6.62 33.76 10.27
C ASN A 37 6.58 34.43 11.65
N HIS A 38 5.50 35.16 11.89
CA HIS A 38 5.14 35.70 13.20
C HIS A 38 4.01 34.86 13.82
N PHE A 39 4.21 34.48 15.07
CA PHE A 39 3.27 33.70 15.86
C PHE A 39 2.73 34.55 17.00
N SER A 40 1.46 34.38 17.34
CA SER A 40 0.89 34.83 18.60
C SER A 40 0.10 33.69 19.23
N LEU A 41 0.04 33.66 20.56
CA LEU A 41 -0.74 32.69 21.30
C LEU A 41 -2.02 33.35 21.80
N LEU A 42 -3.15 32.66 21.67
CA LEU A 42 -4.39 33.09 22.30
C LEU A 42 -4.46 32.47 23.70
N VAL A 43 -4.28 33.30 24.73
CA VAL A 43 -4.36 32.87 26.14
C VAL A 43 -5.59 33.51 26.76
N ASN A 44 -6.56 32.70 27.19
CA ASN A 44 -7.83 33.16 27.76
C ASN A 44 -8.59 34.17 26.88
N GLY A 45 -8.57 33.96 25.55
CA GLY A 45 -9.24 34.83 24.58
C GLY A 45 -8.48 36.13 24.26
N SER A 46 -7.31 36.36 24.84
CA SER A 46 -6.44 37.51 24.54
C SER A 46 -5.20 37.06 23.78
N SER A 47 -4.83 37.79 22.71
CA SER A 47 -3.62 37.50 21.94
C SER A 47 -2.38 38.01 22.68
N THR A 48 -1.34 37.19 22.77
CA THR A 48 -0.02 37.63 23.19
C THR A 48 0.63 38.51 22.11
N PRO A 49 1.70 39.25 22.44
CA PRO A 49 2.57 39.87 21.44
C PRO A 49 3.12 38.84 20.45
N PHE A 50 3.42 39.30 19.24
CA PHE A 50 4.03 38.48 18.21
C PHE A 50 5.46 38.07 18.60
N PHE A 51 5.81 36.83 18.30
CA PHE A 51 7.17 36.31 18.37
C PHE A 51 7.50 35.54 17.09
N THR A 52 8.78 35.42 16.77
CA THR A 52 9.25 34.72 15.58
C THR A 52 9.75 33.32 15.94
N ALA A 53 9.54 32.36 15.04
CA ALA A 53 10.24 31.08 15.16
C ALA A 53 11.73 31.26 14.79
N THR A 54 12.57 30.36 15.30
CA THR A 54 13.98 30.27 14.91
C THR A 54 14.31 28.99 14.15
N ARG A 55 13.37 28.04 14.16
CA ARG A 55 13.47 26.72 13.52
C ARG A 55 12.06 26.14 13.35
N GLY A 56 11.97 25.06 12.60
CA GLY A 56 10.77 24.25 12.43
C GLY A 56 9.96 24.60 11.19
N LEU A 57 9.11 23.66 10.80
CA LEU A 57 8.18 23.78 9.68
C LEU A 57 6.75 23.95 10.21
N ARG A 58 5.96 24.80 9.54
CA ARG A 58 4.62 25.14 9.99
C ARG A 58 3.66 23.97 9.80
N GLN A 59 3.02 23.51 10.88
CA GLN A 59 1.96 22.52 10.80
C GLN A 59 0.70 23.14 10.17
N GLY A 60 0.10 22.44 9.21
CA GLY A 60 -1.04 22.94 8.43
C GLY A 60 -0.68 23.74 7.18
N ASP A 61 0.61 24.05 6.98
CA ASP A 61 1.11 24.59 5.71
C ASP A 61 1.21 23.46 4.67
N PRO A 62 0.66 23.62 3.46
CA PRO A 62 0.74 22.62 2.39
C PRO A 62 2.17 22.31 1.93
N LEU A 63 3.14 23.21 2.11
CA LEU A 63 4.52 23.01 1.67
C LEU A 63 5.36 22.20 2.69
N SER A 64 5.07 22.38 3.98
CA SER A 64 5.82 21.75 5.08
C SER A 64 5.98 20.22 4.96
N PRO A 65 4.96 19.42 4.60
CA PRO A 65 5.12 17.97 4.45
C PRO A 65 6.18 17.58 3.40
N THR A 66 6.22 18.28 2.26
CA THR A 66 7.19 17.98 1.21
C THR A 66 8.60 18.38 1.62
N LEU A 67 8.76 19.55 2.24
CA LEU A 67 10.06 19.98 2.78
C LEU A 67 10.58 19.02 3.85
N PHE A 68 9.68 18.52 4.71
CA PHE A 68 10.01 17.51 5.71
C PHE A 68 10.56 16.23 5.05
N ILE A 69 9.90 15.72 4.01
CA ILE A 69 10.33 14.52 3.29
C ILE A 69 11.72 14.72 2.66
N LEU A 70 12.00 15.89 2.07
CA LEU A 70 13.31 16.19 1.50
C LEU A 70 14.42 16.20 2.55
N VAL A 71 14.14 16.73 3.74
CA VAL A 71 15.06 16.71 4.89
C VAL A 71 15.28 15.27 5.37
N GLU A 72 14.22 14.49 5.52
CA GLU A 72 14.26 13.10 5.98
C GLU A 72 14.99 12.18 4.98
N GLU A 73 14.95 12.49 3.68
CA GLU A 73 15.68 11.75 2.65
C GLU A 73 17.20 11.74 2.91
N VAL A 74 17.75 12.75 3.61
CA VAL A 74 19.16 12.74 4.02
C VAL A 74 19.45 11.60 5.00
N LEU A 75 18.53 11.32 5.94
CA LEU A 75 18.65 10.20 6.86
C LEU A 75 18.56 8.87 6.09
N SER A 76 17.57 8.74 5.21
CA SER A 76 17.39 7.59 4.31
C SER A 76 18.67 7.26 3.55
N ARG A 77 19.25 8.24 2.85
CA ARG A 77 20.49 8.07 2.06
C ARG A 77 21.71 7.78 2.94
N SER A 78 21.76 8.36 4.14
CA SER A 78 22.85 8.09 5.10
C SER A 78 22.84 6.64 5.58
N LEU A 79 21.66 6.09 5.87
CA LEU A 79 21.49 4.68 6.24
C LEU A 79 21.87 3.75 5.09
N THR A 80 21.37 4.01 3.87
CA THR A 80 21.72 3.22 2.69
C THR A 80 23.22 3.25 2.41
N ARG A 81 23.85 4.43 2.51
CA ARG A 81 25.30 4.59 2.33
C ARG A 81 26.08 3.77 3.35
N ALA A 82 25.68 3.80 4.62
CA ALA A 82 26.36 3.05 5.68
C ALA A 82 26.27 1.54 5.48
N ILE A 83 25.15 1.04 4.95
CA ILE A 83 25.01 -0.37 4.58
C ILE A 83 25.94 -0.73 3.43
N ASN A 84 25.96 0.09 2.38
CA ASN A 84 26.82 -0.14 1.21
C ASN A 84 28.32 -0.09 1.55
N GLN A 85 28.69 0.70 2.57
CA GLN A 85 30.06 0.79 3.07
C GLN A 85 30.41 -0.31 4.10
N GLY A 86 29.47 -1.19 4.45
CA GLY A 86 29.67 -2.26 5.43
C GLY A 86 29.73 -1.78 6.89
N LEU A 87 29.40 -0.52 7.17
CA LEU A 87 29.34 0.04 8.53
C LEU A 87 28.14 -0.49 9.32
N ILE A 88 27.03 -0.76 8.62
CA ILE A 88 25.84 -1.39 9.16
C ILE A 88 25.58 -2.64 8.34
N ARG A 89 25.49 -3.80 9.00
CA ARG A 89 25.10 -5.03 8.33
C ARG A 89 23.58 -5.08 8.20
N PRO A 90 23.04 -5.35 6.99
CA PRO A 90 21.61 -5.37 6.76
C PRO A 90 20.93 -6.52 7.50
N TYR A 91 19.61 -6.38 7.72
CA TYR A 91 18.79 -7.50 8.18
C TYR A 91 18.80 -8.64 7.15
N TYR A 92 18.98 -9.87 7.62
CA TYR A 92 19.09 -11.02 6.73
C TYR A 92 17.78 -11.27 5.97
N SER A 93 17.90 -11.38 4.65
CA SER A 93 16.82 -11.82 3.75
C SER A 93 17.34 -12.92 2.83
N LYS A 94 16.43 -13.72 2.27
CA LYS A 94 16.77 -14.76 1.28
C LYS A 94 17.58 -14.15 0.12
N ARG A 95 18.54 -14.91 -0.41
CA ARG A 95 19.37 -14.49 -1.55
C ARG A 95 18.48 -14.04 -2.72
N GLY A 96 18.81 -12.90 -3.32
CA GLY A 96 18.04 -12.28 -4.41
C GLY A 96 16.96 -11.29 -3.95
N CYS A 97 16.62 -11.24 -2.66
CA CYS A 97 15.73 -10.19 -2.15
C CYS A 97 16.44 -8.82 -2.13
N PRO A 98 15.73 -7.72 -2.43
CA PRO A 98 16.24 -6.38 -2.18
C PRO A 98 16.49 -6.20 -0.68
N ILE A 99 17.53 -5.42 -0.35
CA ILE A 99 17.84 -5.06 1.04
C ILE A 99 16.80 -4.06 1.52
N ILE A 100 16.08 -4.41 2.58
CA ILE A 100 15.17 -3.50 3.28
C ILE A 100 15.90 -3.01 4.54
N SER A 101 16.25 -1.73 4.55
CA SER A 101 17.01 -1.09 5.64
C SER A 101 16.15 -0.24 6.55
N HIS A 102 15.12 0.41 6.00
CA HIS A 102 14.26 1.32 6.75
C HIS A 102 12.90 1.51 6.07
N SER A 103 11.91 1.86 6.88
CA SER A 103 10.58 2.34 6.47
C SER A 103 10.35 3.66 7.20
N LEU A 104 10.23 4.75 6.45
CA LEU A 104 10.05 6.09 6.97
C LEU A 104 8.67 6.59 6.54
N PHE A 105 7.87 7.02 7.52
CA PHE A 105 6.57 7.63 7.28
C PHE A 105 6.43 8.84 8.19
N ALA A 106 6.75 10.03 7.66
CA ALA A 106 6.81 11.26 8.43
C ALA A 106 7.67 11.10 9.70
N ASP A 107 7.09 11.14 10.89
CA ASP A 107 7.82 11.01 12.15
C ASP A 107 8.00 9.56 12.63
N ASP A 108 7.32 8.60 12.01
CA ASP A 108 7.31 7.19 12.35
C ASP A 108 8.31 6.39 11.48
N ALA A 109 9.41 5.98 12.10
CA ALA A 109 10.49 5.22 11.45
C ALA A 109 10.60 3.79 12.00
N ILE A 110 10.74 2.80 11.12
CA ILE A 110 11.19 1.45 11.46
C ILE A 110 12.52 1.19 10.75
N LEU A 111 13.53 0.77 11.50
CA LEU A 111 14.87 0.48 10.99
C LEU A 111 15.16 -1.02 11.09
N PHE A 112 15.68 -1.59 10.01
CA PHE A 112 15.99 -3.00 9.84
C PHE A 112 17.49 -3.18 9.68
N LEU A 113 18.11 -3.81 10.67
CA LEU A 113 19.53 -4.13 10.69
C LEU A 113 19.74 -5.48 11.36
N ASN A 114 20.93 -6.06 11.21
CA ASN A 114 21.29 -7.17 12.06
C ASN A 114 21.50 -6.69 13.51
N GLY A 115 21.27 -7.58 14.48
CA GLY A 115 21.40 -7.23 15.90
C GLY A 115 22.83 -7.21 16.44
N CYS A 116 23.86 -7.09 15.59
CA CYS A 116 25.24 -7.10 16.09
C CYS A 116 25.64 -5.73 16.62
N GLU A 117 26.46 -5.72 17.67
CA GLU A 117 26.84 -4.50 18.38
C GLU A 117 27.48 -3.44 17.47
N THR A 118 28.32 -3.87 16.52
CA THR A 118 28.96 -2.97 15.55
C THR A 118 27.94 -2.22 14.68
N SER A 119 26.92 -2.91 14.18
CA SER A 119 25.85 -2.29 13.39
C SER A 119 24.99 -1.34 14.22
N ILE A 120 24.71 -1.68 15.48
CA ILE A 120 23.95 -0.83 16.40
C ILE A 120 24.75 0.45 16.71
N ARG A 121 26.04 0.34 17.01
CA ARG A 121 26.91 1.51 17.20
C ARG A 121 27.01 2.37 15.94
N GLY A 122 27.13 1.74 14.77
CA GLY A 122 27.10 2.42 13.47
C GLY A 122 25.81 3.19 13.25
N LEU A 123 24.67 2.56 13.54
CA LEU A 123 23.35 3.21 13.47
C LEU A 123 23.25 4.42 14.40
N MET A 124 23.62 4.26 15.67
CA MET A 124 23.57 5.35 16.64
C MET A 124 24.46 6.51 16.23
N SER A 125 25.65 6.24 15.67
CA SER A 125 26.53 7.27 15.13
C SER A 125 25.88 8.08 14.00
N ILE A 126 25.17 7.41 13.08
CA ILE A 126 24.44 8.08 11.99
C ILE A 126 23.31 8.93 12.54
N ILE A 127 22.50 8.38 13.46
CA ILE A 127 21.40 9.11 14.10
C ILE A 127 21.96 10.36 14.77
N SER A 128 22.97 10.26 15.64
CA SER A 128 23.52 11.43 16.34
C SER A 128 24.18 12.46 15.41
N ARG A 129 24.68 12.06 14.24
CA ARG A 129 25.15 13.00 13.22
C ARG A 129 23.98 13.71 12.54
N TYR A 130 22.93 12.98 12.20
CA TYR A 130 21.72 13.54 11.61
C TYR A 130 21.03 14.50 12.58
N GLU A 131 20.89 14.13 13.85
CA GLU A 131 20.28 14.96 14.89
C GLU A 131 20.99 16.31 15.05
N ARG A 132 22.34 16.29 15.10
CA ARG A 132 23.15 17.52 15.18
C ARG A 132 23.05 18.39 13.94
N ALA A 133 22.85 17.80 12.77
CA ALA A 133 22.79 18.54 11.51
C ALA A 133 21.39 19.10 11.24
N ALA A 134 20.36 18.27 11.39
CA ALA A 134 18.96 18.61 11.07
C ALA A 134 18.20 19.27 12.22
N GLY A 135 18.70 19.17 13.47
CA GLY A 135 18.01 19.62 14.68
C GLY A 135 16.89 18.71 15.18
N GLN A 136 16.50 17.71 14.37
CA GLN A 136 15.55 16.68 14.77
C GLN A 136 16.17 15.81 15.87
N LEU A 137 15.35 15.40 16.84
CA LEU A 137 15.77 14.46 17.88
C LEU A 137 14.91 13.20 17.83
N VAL A 138 15.50 12.06 18.17
CA VAL A 138 14.79 10.82 18.41
C VAL A 138 14.07 10.92 19.77
N ASN A 139 12.77 10.60 19.76
CA ASN A 139 12.01 10.54 20.99
C ASN A 139 12.33 9.22 21.72
N ALA A 140 13.20 9.25 22.72
CA ALA A 140 13.62 8.06 23.45
C ALA A 140 12.48 7.34 24.20
N SER A 141 11.45 8.06 24.65
CA SER A 141 10.32 7.44 25.38
C SER A 141 9.34 6.71 24.46
N LYS A 142 9.27 7.11 23.18
CA LYS A 142 8.46 6.44 22.14
C LYS A 142 9.25 5.43 21.30
N SER A 143 10.57 5.51 21.33
CA SER A 143 11.44 4.61 20.58
C SER A 143 11.71 3.35 21.38
N SER A 144 11.70 2.20 20.71
CA SER A 144 12.01 0.92 21.35
C SER A 144 12.74 0.01 20.37
N PHE A 145 13.50 -0.94 20.90
CA PHE A 145 14.17 -1.96 20.11
C PHE A 145 13.53 -3.31 20.37
N ILE A 146 13.26 -4.05 19.28
CA ILE A 146 12.75 -5.41 19.35
C ILE A 146 13.94 -6.35 19.14
N GLY A 147 14.67 -6.61 20.23
CA GLY A 147 15.94 -7.35 20.22
C GLY A 147 16.80 -7.08 21.46
N LEU A 148 18.07 -7.48 21.43
CA LEU A 148 19.05 -7.24 22.50
C LEU A 148 19.76 -5.89 22.27
N THR A 149 19.36 -4.83 22.97
CA THR A 149 20.11 -3.54 23.03
C THR A 149 19.87 -2.82 24.37
N GLY A 150 20.67 -1.79 24.67
CA GLY A 150 20.58 -0.94 25.87
C GLY A 150 19.49 0.15 25.87
N PHE A 151 18.57 0.13 24.91
CA PHE A 151 17.32 0.91 24.96
C PHE A 151 16.19 0.11 25.63
N SER A 152 15.07 0.77 25.92
CA SER A 152 13.86 0.07 26.37
C SER A 152 13.49 -1.05 25.39
N ARG A 153 13.49 -2.29 25.90
CA ARG A 153 13.14 -3.48 25.11
C ARG A 153 11.65 -3.41 24.78
N GLY A 154 11.36 -3.25 23.49
CA GLY A 154 10.01 -3.30 22.95
C GLY A 154 9.44 -4.71 23.02
N HIS A 155 8.11 -4.81 23.07
CA HIS A 155 7.39 -6.09 23.07
C HIS A 155 6.55 -6.21 21.79
N LEU A 156 6.43 -7.43 21.28
CA LEU A 156 5.46 -7.76 20.25
C LEU A 156 4.19 -8.27 20.93
N PRO A 157 2.99 -7.89 20.48
CA PRO A 157 2.72 -6.99 19.36
C PRO A 157 2.89 -5.49 19.70
N PHE A 158 3.12 -4.66 18.68
CA PHE A 158 3.04 -3.19 18.79
C PHE A 158 2.30 -2.61 17.58
N ASP A 159 1.73 -1.41 17.72
CA ASP A 159 1.03 -0.73 16.63
C ASP A 159 2.00 0.15 15.83
N TYR A 160 1.95 0.03 14.50
CA TYR A 160 2.64 0.91 13.56
C TYR A 160 1.66 1.41 12.51
N LEU A 161 1.56 2.73 12.35
CA LEU A 161 0.60 3.38 11.44
C LEU A 161 -0.84 2.87 11.63
N GLY A 162 -1.22 2.59 12.88
CA GLY A 162 -2.55 2.08 13.23
C GLY A 162 -2.82 0.61 12.85
N CYS A 163 -1.78 -0.15 12.50
CA CYS A 163 -1.85 -1.59 12.25
C CYS A 163 -0.97 -2.37 13.25
N PRO A 164 -1.46 -3.49 13.82
CA PRO A 164 -0.70 -4.28 14.77
C PRO A 164 0.37 -5.13 14.06
N ILE A 165 1.63 -4.94 14.43
CA ILE A 165 2.75 -5.79 14.04
C ILE A 165 2.94 -6.87 15.10
N PHE A 166 2.89 -8.14 14.69
CA PHE A 166 2.98 -9.30 15.58
C PHE A 166 3.76 -10.44 14.94
N LEU A 167 4.30 -11.34 15.78
CA LEU A 167 5.00 -12.55 15.36
C LEU A 167 4.09 -13.77 15.49
N GLY A 168 4.13 -14.66 14.49
CA GLY A 168 3.40 -15.92 14.50
C GLY A 168 1.96 -15.80 14.00
N ARG A 169 1.06 -16.57 14.60
CA ARG A 169 -0.33 -16.69 14.12
C ARG A 169 -1.13 -15.44 14.45
N ARG A 170 -1.95 -14.98 13.49
CA ARG A 170 -2.95 -13.93 13.73
C ARG A 170 -3.93 -14.38 14.82
N ARG A 171 -4.17 -13.50 15.79
CA ARG A 171 -5.13 -13.73 16.88
C ARG A 171 -6.26 -12.71 16.80
N ILE A 172 -7.44 -13.10 17.28
CA ILE A 172 -8.65 -12.25 17.23
C ILE A 172 -8.42 -10.94 18.00
N HIS A 173 -7.83 -11.02 19.20
CA HIS A 173 -7.65 -9.86 20.07
C HIS A 173 -6.72 -8.77 19.51
N TYR A 174 -5.87 -9.08 18.52
CA TYR A 174 -5.07 -8.05 17.83
C TYR A 174 -5.95 -7.05 17.08
N PHE A 175 -7.21 -7.40 16.79
CA PHE A 175 -8.15 -6.54 16.07
C PHE A 175 -9.21 -5.90 16.99
N ASP A 176 -9.08 -6.03 18.31
CA ASP A 176 -10.04 -5.46 19.27
C ASP A 176 -10.07 -3.94 19.20
N VAL A 177 -8.93 -3.30 18.91
CA VAL A 177 -8.83 -1.85 18.70
C VAL A 177 -9.74 -1.40 17.53
N LEU A 178 -9.78 -2.18 16.44
CA LEU A 178 -10.65 -1.89 15.30
C LEU A 178 -12.12 -2.01 15.70
N VAL A 179 -12.48 -3.10 16.38
CA VAL A 179 -13.86 -3.32 16.87
C VAL A 179 -14.27 -2.22 17.85
N GLY A 180 -13.36 -1.79 18.74
CA GLY A 180 -13.54 -0.68 19.66
C GLY A 180 -13.79 0.65 18.95
N LYS A 181 -13.05 0.95 17.87
CA LYS A 181 -13.28 2.15 17.05
C LYS A 181 -14.68 2.18 16.45
N LEU A 182 -15.16 1.03 15.93
CA LEU A 182 -16.52 0.90 15.40
C LEU A 182 -17.57 1.14 16.49
N ARG A 183 -17.45 0.48 17.65
CA ARG A 183 -18.37 0.65 18.78
C ARG A 183 -18.38 2.06 19.32
N LYS A 184 -17.20 2.69 19.46
CA LYS A 184 -17.09 4.09 19.93
C LYS A 184 -17.77 5.06 18.97
N LYS A 185 -17.68 4.83 17.65
CA LYS A 185 -18.40 5.64 16.66
C LYS A 185 -19.91 5.47 16.76
N LEU A 186 -20.39 4.25 16.99
CA LEU A 186 -21.82 3.98 17.21
C LEU A 186 -22.35 4.62 18.50
N ALA A 187 -21.60 4.56 19.58
CA ALA A 187 -22.00 5.14 20.88
C ALA A 187 -22.17 6.66 20.80
N GLY A 188 -21.42 7.33 19.92
CA GLY A 188 -21.58 8.77 19.67
C GLY A 188 -22.84 9.14 18.91
N TRP A 189 -23.56 8.18 18.32
CA TRP A 189 -24.76 8.45 17.54
C TRP A 189 -26.02 8.21 18.37
N LYS A 190 -26.88 9.25 18.44
CA LYS A 190 -28.22 9.12 19.03
C LYS A 190 -29.11 8.28 18.12
N LEU A 191 -29.06 6.95 18.29
CA LEU A 191 -29.71 5.98 17.41
C LEU A 191 -31.21 6.18 17.23
N GLN A 192 -31.88 6.73 18.24
CA GLN A 192 -33.32 7.04 18.21
C GLN A 192 -33.68 8.20 17.27
N LEU A 193 -32.73 9.06 16.91
CA LEU A 193 -32.96 10.21 16.02
C LEU A 193 -32.69 9.89 14.54
N LEU A 194 -32.17 8.71 14.24
CA LEU A 194 -31.75 8.34 12.88
C LEU A 194 -32.83 7.52 12.18
N SER A 195 -33.27 8.01 11.02
CA SER A 195 -34.10 7.23 10.10
C SER A 195 -33.34 5.99 9.59
N PRO A 196 -34.04 4.92 9.16
CA PRO A 196 -33.39 3.75 8.56
C PRO A 196 -32.47 4.10 7.39
N GLY A 197 -32.88 5.03 6.52
CA GLY A 197 -32.05 5.53 5.42
C GLY A 197 -30.77 6.21 5.91
N GLY A 198 -30.87 7.05 6.95
CA GLY A 198 -29.70 7.69 7.57
C GLY A 198 -28.71 6.66 8.15
N ARG A 199 -29.21 5.58 8.76
CA ARG A 199 -28.36 4.49 9.26
C ARG A 199 -27.64 3.76 8.13
N ILE A 200 -28.32 3.47 7.01
CA ILE A 200 -27.69 2.87 5.83
C ILE A 200 -26.55 3.75 5.33
N GLN A 201 -26.77 5.06 5.24
CA GLN A 201 -25.76 6.01 4.78
C GLN A 201 -24.54 6.03 5.70
N LEU A 202 -24.76 6.04 7.01
CA LEU A 202 -23.68 5.97 8.00
C LEU A 202 -22.91 4.64 7.95
N ILE A 203 -23.58 3.51 7.69
CA ILE A 203 -22.91 2.23 7.48
C ILE A 203 -21.99 2.33 6.26
N ARG A 204 -22.53 2.76 5.11
CA ARG A 204 -21.83 2.78 3.83
C ARG A 204 -20.60 3.69 3.84
N HIS A 205 -20.74 4.90 4.38
CA HIS A 205 -19.70 5.94 4.25
C HIS A 205 -18.82 6.08 5.48
N VAL A 206 -19.32 5.72 6.68
CA VAL A 206 -18.58 5.93 7.93
C VAL A 206 -18.14 4.61 8.57
N LEU A 207 -19.04 3.66 8.82
CA LEU A 207 -18.63 2.42 9.51
C LEU A 207 -17.74 1.54 8.62
N MET A 208 -18.11 1.38 7.36
CA MET A 208 -17.34 0.53 6.43
C MET A 208 -16.03 1.17 5.96
N SER A 209 -15.81 2.47 6.19
CA SER A 209 -14.53 3.13 5.89
C SER A 209 -13.47 2.94 6.98
N ILE A 210 -13.89 2.81 8.24
CA ILE A 210 -13.01 2.57 9.40
C ILE A 210 -12.10 1.32 9.25
N PRO A 211 -12.60 0.14 8.85
CA PRO A 211 -11.76 -1.05 8.73
C PRO A 211 -10.85 -1.06 7.49
N LEU A 212 -11.07 -0.19 6.49
CA LEU A 212 -10.39 -0.28 5.20
C LEU A 212 -8.87 -0.28 5.31
N HIS A 213 -8.31 0.61 6.13
CA HIS A 213 -6.87 0.71 6.33
C HIS A 213 -6.26 -0.60 6.83
N LEU A 214 -6.89 -1.19 7.86
CA LEU A 214 -6.41 -2.43 8.45
C LEU A 214 -6.62 -3.63 7.52
N LEU A 215 -7.75 -3.69 6.80
CA LEU A 215 -8.04 -4.76 5.83
C LEU A 215 -7.12 -4.71 4.60
N ALA A 216 -6.59 -3.53 4.26
CA ALA A 216 -5.61 -3.40 3.18
C ALA A 216 -4.25 -4.01 3.55
N VAL A 217 -3.90 -4.04 4.83
CA VAL A 217 -2.59 -4.49 5.33
C VAL A 217 -2.62 -5.94 5.82
N HIS A 218 -3.71 -6.37 6.47
CA HIS A 218 -3.80 -7.68 7.12
C HIS A 218 -4.88 -8.58 6.52
N GLU A 219 -4.59 -9.87 6.48
CA GLU A 219 -5.62 -10.90 6.37
C GLU A 219 -6.24 -11.11 7.77
N VAL A 220 -7.46 -10.61 7.95
CA VAL A 220 -8.17 -10.60 9.23
C VAL A 220 -8.93 -11.92 9.43
N PRO A 221 -9.01 -12.48 10.65
CA PRO A 221 -9.81 -13.69 10.91
C PRO A 221 -11.30 -13.49 10.62
N ASP A 222 -11.96 -14.51 10.09
CA ASP A 222 -13.39 -14.48 9.75
C ASP A 222 -14.27 -14.11 10.94
N THR A 223 -13.88 -14.51 12.16
CA THR A 223 -14.60 -14.15 13.39
C THR A 223 -14.66 -12.63 13.60
N VAL A 224 -13.60 -11.89 13.25
CA VAL A 224 -13.58 -10.42 13.33
C VAL A 224 -14.47 -9.83 12.24
N LEU A 225 -14.43 -10.35 11.02
CA LEU A 225 -15.31 -9.91 9.92
C LEU A 225 -16.79 -10.15 10.25
N GLN A 226 -17.11 -11.29 10.86
CA GLN A 226 -18.44 -11.60 11.38
C GLN A 226 -18.85 -10.65 12.51
N THR A 227 -17.90 -10.22 13.34
CA THR A 227 -18.15 -9.23 14.40
C THR A 227 -18.47 -7.86 13.80
N ILE A 228 -17.73 -7.41 12.79
CA ILE A 228 -18.03 -6.16 12.05
C ILE A 228 -19.41 -6.24 11.41
N ARG A 229 -19.71 -7.37 10.75
CA ARG A 229 -21.05 -7.64 10.19
C ARG A 229 -22.13 -7.51 11.27
N ARG A 230 -22.00 -8.19 12.41
CA ARG A 230 -22.98 -8.15 13.51
C ARG A 230 -23.20 -6.73 14.03
N ILE A 231 -22.12 -5.95 14.18
CA ILE A 231 -22.19 -4.55 14.59
C ILE A 231 -23.01 -3.73 13.59
N CYS A 232 -22.76 -3.88 12.29
CA CYS A 232 -23.50 -3.15 11.26
C CYS A 232 -24.97 -3.59 11.18
N THR A 233 -25.24 -4.90 11.26
CA THR A 233 -26.60 -5.45 11.27
C THR A 233 -27.40 -4.94 12.46
N SER A 234 -26.82 -4.96 13.66
CA SER A 234 -27.47 -4.49 14.88
C SER A 234 -27.74 -2.98 14.80
N PHE A 235 -26.76 -2.19 14.35
CA PHE A 235 -26.95 -0.76 14.14
C PHE A 235 -28.09 -0.45 13.15
N LEU A 236 -28.21 -1.23 12.07
CA LEU A 236 -29.27 -1.04 11.07
C LEU A 236 -30.66 -1.28 11.67
N TRP A 237 -30.86 -2.41 12.35
CA TRP A 237 -32.19 -2.91 12.72
C TRP A 237 -32.60 -2.58 14.16
N ASP A 238 -31.69 -2.71 15.13
CA ASP A 238 -32.04 -2.63 16.55
C ASP A 238 -32.27 -1.18 16.97
N GLY A 239 -31.56 -0.22 16.36
CA GLY A 239 -31.68 1.20 16.67
C GLY A 239 -31.34 1.56 18.12
N GLN A 240 -30.68 0.64 18.84
CA GLN A 240 -30.18 0.75 20.21
C GLN A 240 -28.95 -0.18 20.30
N LEU A 241 -27.94 0.18 21.10
CA LEU A 241 -26.74 -0.65 21.31
C LEU A 241 -26.99 -1.79 22.31
N GLU A 242 -27.91 -1.58 23.25
CA GLU A 242 -28.29 -2.50 24.31
C GLU A 242 -29.83 -2.54 24.40
N GLY A 243 -30.41 -3.75 24.47
CA GLY A 243 -31.86 -3.96 24.48
C GLY A 243 -32.29 -5.22 23.71
N PRO A 244 -33.60 -5.57 23.72
CA PRO A 244 -34.10 -6.72 22.98
C PRO A 244 -33.88 -6.53 21.47
N ARG A 245 -33.29 -7.54 20.83
CA ARG A 245 -33.04 -7.53 19.39
C ARG A 245 -34.35 -7.33 18.63
N ARG A 246 -34.37 -6.38 17.70
CA ARG A 246 -35.48 -6.25 16.76
C ARG A 246 -35.31 -7.26 15.64
N GLN A 247 -36.42 -7.73 15.10
CA GLN A 247 -36.37 -8.68 13.99
C GLN A 247 -35.69 -8.03 12.77
N CYS A 248 -34.67 -8.68 12.25
CA CYS A 248 -34.03 -8.27 11.00
C CYS A 248 -35.05 -8.41 9.86
N ARG A 249 -35.46 -7.29 9.25
CA ARG A 249 -36.47 -7.28 8.18
C ARG A 249 -35.94 -7.90 6.88
N VAL A 250 -34.62 -7.80 6.66
CA VAL A 250 -33.94 -8.29 5.46
C VAL A 250 -32.66 -8.99 5.89
N SER A 251 -32.31 -10.10 5.23
CA SER A 251 -31.03 -10.77 5.46
C SER A 251 -29.85 -9.86 5.09
N TRP A 252 -28.73 -10.02 5.78
CA TRP A 252 -27.54 -9.20 5.53
C TRP A 252 -27.04 -9.35 4.08
N GLU A 253 -27.13 -10.55 3.53
CA GLU A 253 -26.74 -10.87 2.16
C GLU A 253 -27.57 -10.09 1.14
N LYS A 254 -28.90 -10.01 1.34
CA LYS A 254 -29.78 -9.21 0.47
C LYS A 254 -29.53 -7.72 0.66
N ALA A 255 -29.32 -7.26 1.89
CA ALA A 255 -28.99 -5.87 2.19
C ALA A 255 -27.68 -5.42 1.51
N CYS A 256 -26.74 -6.33 1.30
CA CYS A 256 -25.45 -6.01 0.68
C CYS A 256 -25.45 -6.00 -0.86
N ARG A 257 -26.56 -6.36 -1.51
CA ARG A 257 -26.63 -6.29 -2.98
C ARG A 257 -26.52 -4.84 -3.47
N PRO A 258 -26.08 -4.63 -4.72
CA PRO A 258 -26.17 -3.33 -5.38
C PRO A 258 -27.58 -2.75 -5.30
N THR A 259 -27.70 -1.42 -5.30
CA THR A 259 -29.00 -0.74 -5.31
C THR A 259 -29.83 -1.11 -6.53
N ASP A 260 -29.15 -1.31 -7.66
CA ASP A 260 -29.77 -1.64 -8.94
C ASP A 260 -30.33 -3.08 -8.96
N GLU A 261 -29.83 -3.95 -8.07
CA GLU A 261 -30.34 -5.31 -7.84
C GLU A 261 -31.33 -5.38 -6.66
N GLY A 262 -31.84 -4.23 -6.19
CA GLY A 262 -32.79 -4.14 -5.08
C GLY A 262 -32.17 -4.30 -3.68
N GLY A 263 -30.85 -4.18 -3.54
CA GLY A 263 -30.15 -4.15 -2.27
C GLY A 263 -30.01 -2.75 -1.67
N LEU A 264 -29.34 -2.65 -0.50
CA LEU A 264 -29.10 -1.37 0.18
C LEU A 264 -27.73 -0.77 -0.16
N GLY A 265 -26.94 -1.42 -1.02
CA GLY A 265 -25.59 -0.98 -1.43
C GLY A 265 -24.56 -1.03 -0.30
N ILE A 266 -24.78 -1.85 0.73
CA ILE A 266 -23.82 -2.06 1.82
C ILE A 266 -22.75 -3.05 1.37
N ARG A 267 -21.47 -2.73 1.57
CA ARG A 267 -20.39 -3.66 1.18
C ARG A 267 -20.18 -4.73 2.24
N ARG A 268 -20.08 -5.99 1.84
CA ARG A 268 -19.71 -7.09 2.76
C ARG A 268 -18.24 -6.93 3.19
N PRO A 269 -17.90 -7.02 4.49
CA PRO A 269 -16.52 -6.94 4.95
C PRO A 269 -15.58 -7.95 4.28
N GLN A 270 -16.08 -9.16 3.99
CA GLN A 270 -15.33 -10.20 3.30
C GLN A 270 -14.95 -9.80 1.86
N ASP A 271 -15.93 -9.29 1.10
CA ASP A 271 -15.70 -8.86 -0.28
C ASP A 271 -14.71 -7.70 -0.33
N VAL A 272 -14.81 -6.77 0.64
CA VAL A 272 -13.88 -5.65 0.78
C VAL A 272 -12.46 -6.15 1.05
N LEU A 273 -12.28 -7.11 1.96
CA LEU A 273 -10.97 -7.71 2.23
C LEU A 273 -10.40 -8.38 0.97
N ASN A 274 -11.18 -9.23 0.31
CA ASN A 274 -10.75 -9.95 -0.90
C ASN A 274 -10.38 -8.95 -2.02
N MET A 275 -11.19 -7.92 -2.22
CA MET A 275 -10.93 -6.87 -3.21
C MET A 275 -9.64 -6.10 -2.90
N LEU A 276 -9.40 -5.72 -1.64
CA LEU A 276 -8.17 -5.01 -1.26
C LEU A 276 -6.92 -5.88 -1.43
N GLN A 277 -7.02 -7.19 -1.16
CA GLN A 277 -5.93 -8.13 -1.42
C GLN A 277 -5.64 -8.26 -2.92
N LYS A 278 -6.68 -8.43 -3.75
CA LYS A 278 -6.56 -8.44 -5.21
C LYS A 278 -5.93 -7.15 -5.74
N LYS A 279 -6.35 -6.00 -5.21
CA LYS A 279 -5.76 -4.69 -5.53
C LYS A 279 -4.27 -4.61 -5.15
N LEU A 280 -3.88 -5.14 -3.99
CA LEU A 280 -2.48 -5.16 -3.56
C LEU A 280 -1.64 -6.06 -4.48
N ILE A 281 -2.12 -7.25 -4.81
CA ILE A 281 -1.48 -8.18 -5.75
C ILE A 281 -1.28 -7.52 -7.11
N TRP A 282 -2.34 -6.89 -7.64
CA TRP A 282 -2.29 -6.14 -8.88
C TRP A 282 -1.21 -5.07 -8.86
N ARG A 283 -1.12 -4.25 -7.80
CA ARG A 283 -0.08 -3.22 -7.68
C ARG A 283 1.33 -3.81 -7.64
N MET A 284 1.53 -4.92 -6.93
CA MET A 284 2.83 -5.60 -6.90
C MET A 284 3.25 -6.16 -8.26
N LYS A 285 2.28 -6.49 -9.13
CA LYS A 285 2.52 -7.02 -10.48
C LYS A 285 2.70 -5.96 -11.55
N THR A 286 1.98 -4.85 -11.43
CA THR A 286 1.92 -3.81 -12.48
C THR A 286 2.82 -2.61 -12.20
N THR A 287 3.19 -2.38 -10.94
CA THR A 287 4.01 -1.25 -10.55
C THR A 287 5.34 -1.73 -9.99
N PRO A 288 6.48 -1.29 -10.56
CA PRO A 288 7.79 -1.52 -9.96
C PRO A 288 7.80 -1.04 -8.51
N SER A 289 8.02 -1.97 -7.58
CA SER A 289 8.01 -1.66 -6.14
C SER A 289 8.96 -2.56 -5.39
N VAL A 290 9.53 -2.03 -4.29
CA VAL A 290 10.40 -2.79 -3.39
C VAL A 290 9.65 -4.00 -2.83
N LEU A 291 8.37 -3.83 -2.45
CA LEU A 291 7.53 -4.92 -1.96
C LEU A 291 7.31 -6.00 -3.03
N GLY A 292 6.94 -5.63 -4.26
CA GLY A 292 6.73 -6.58 -5.35
C GLY A 292 8.00 -7.38 -5.69
N SER A 293 9.14 -6.69 -5.73
CA SER A 293 10.46 -7.31 -5.95
C SER A 293 10.83 -8.25 -4.80
N PHE A 294 10.61 -7.83 -3.56
CA PHE A 294 10.87 -8.65 -2.37
C PHE A 294 10.00 -9.89 -2.31
N VAL A 295 8.70 -9.76 -2.54
CA VAL A 295 7.76 -10.89 -2.53
C VAL A 295 8.13 -11.88 -3.63
N SER A 296 8.42 -11.41 -4.84
CA SER A 296 8.79 -12.28 -5.97
C SER A 296 10.12 -13.00 -5.73
N ALA A 297 11.13 -12.32 -5.18
CA ALA A 297 12.41 -12.95 -4.83
C ALA A 297 12.29 -13.94 -3.67
N LYS A 298 11.48 -13.61 -2.66
CA LYS A 298 11.31 -14.45 -1.47
C LYS A 298 10.52 -15.71 -1.78
N TYR A 299 9.37 -15.55 -2.43
CA TYR A 299 8.39 -16.61 -2.62
C TYR A 299 8.39 -17.25 -4.01
N GLY A 300 9.02 -16.62 -5.00
CA GLY A 300 9.11 -17.13 -6.37
C GLY A 300 8.00 -16.64 -7.28
N GLU A 301 7.79 -17.38 -8.38
CA GLU A 301 6.78 -17.07 -9.38
C GLU A 301 5.36 -17.33 -8.89
N TRP A 302 4.45 -16.45 -9.28
CA TRP A 302 3.04 -16.48 -8.89
C TRP A 302 2.23 -17.57 -9.60
N ALA A 303 2.70 -18.02 -10.77
CA ALA A 303 1.99 -18.93 -11.68
C ALA A 303 2.36 -20.40 -11.51
N ARG A 304 3.43 -20.73 -10.78
CA ARG A 304 3.73 -22.12 -10.46
C ARG A 304 2.64 -22.63 -9.52
N GLN A 305 2.19 -23.87 -9.73
CA GLN A 305 1.41 -24.61 -8.74
C GLN A 305 2.01 -24.37 -7.34
N PRO A 306 1.21 -24.37 -6.25
CA PRO A 306 1.67 -24.08 -4.89
C PRO A 306 2.73 -25.09 -4.43
N ALA A 307 3.95 -24.95 -4.97
CA ALA A 307 5.09 -25.79 -4.72
C ALA A 307 5.84 -25.16 -3.55
N ASP A 308 5.56 -25.73 -2.37
CA ASP A 308 6.57 -25.99 -1.35
C ASP A 308 7.24 -24.83 -0.60
N ILE A 309 6.57 -23.68 -0.46
CA ILE A 309 6.80 -22.86 0.75
C ILE A 309 5.77 -23.29 1.80
N LYS A 310 5.97 -24.50 2.35
CA LYS A 310 5.19 -25.02 3.47
C LYS A 310 5.19 -23.98 4.60
N GLY A 311 4.00 -23.49 5.00
CA GLY A 311 3.80 -22.75 6.25
C GLY A 311 3.45 -21.27 6.16
N VAL A 312 3.37 -20.64 4.98
CA VAL A 312 2.96 -19.21 4.86
C VAL A 312 1.58 -19.08 4.23
N LYS A 313 0.54 -19.13 5.08
CA LYS A 313 -0.88 -19.02 4.66
C LYS A 313 -1.15 -17.82 3.72
N ARG A 314 -0.61 -16.65 4.06
CA ARG A 314 -0.79 -15.42 3.27
C ARG A 314 -0.31 -15.54 1.82
N TRP A 315 0.78 -16.27 1.57
CA TRP A 315 1.28 -16.48 0.21
C TRP A 315 0.34 -17.38 -0.59
N ALA A 316 -0.16 -18.46 0.01
CA ALA A 316 -1.13 -19.35 -0.62
C ALA A 316 -2.44 -18.63 -0.98
N ASP A 317 -2.93 -17.76 -0.10
CA ASP A 317 -4.13 -16.95 -0.36
C ASP A 317 -3.88 -15.92 -1.49
N TRP A 318 -2.69 -15.31 -1.54
CA TRP A 318 -2.30 -14.44 -2.64
C TRP A 318 -2.19 -15.17 -3.99
N GLN A 319 -1.65 -16.39 -4.02
CA GLN A 319 -1.63 -17.22 -5.23
C GLN A 319 -3.05 -17.57 -5.68
N ARG A 320 -3.94 -17.97 -4.76
CA ARG A 320 -5.34 -18.24 -5.08
C ARG A 320 -6.02 -17.02 -5.70
N HIS A 321 -5.88 -15.85 -5.08
CA HIS A 321 -6.45 -14.61 -5.62
C HIS A 321 -5.84 -14.20 -6.95
N TRP A 322 -4.56 -14.44 -7.19
CA TRP A 322 -3.95 -14.22 -8.49
C TRP A 322 -4.57 -15.13 -9.56
N LEU A 323 -4.73 -16.43 -9.28
CA LEU A 323 -5.36 -17.38 -10.19
C LEU A 323 -6.83 -17.04 -10.49
N GLU A 324 -7.57 -16.51 -9.51
CA GLU A 324 -8.93 -15.98 -9.73
C GLU A 324 -8.94 -14.72 -10.61
N MET A 325 -7.86 -13.93 -10.60
CA MET A 325 -7.77 -12.70 -11.37
C MET A 325 -7.31 -12.95 -12.80
N VAL A 326 -6.42 -13.92 -13.05
CA VAL A 326 -5.83 -14.18 -14.38
C VAL A 326 -6.87 -14.25 -15.52
N PRO A 327 -8.00 -14.97 -15.39
CA PRO A 327 -9.03 -15.00 -16.43
C PRO A 327 -9.72 -13.66 -16.70
N LEU A 328 -9.62 -12.71 -15.77
CA LEU A 328 -10.24 -11.38 -15.85
C LEU A 328 -9.25 -10.32 -16.34
N ILE A 329 -8.05 -10.71 -16.75
CA ILE A 329 -7.00 -9.80 -17.15
C ILE A 329 -6.62 -10.08 -18.61
N ARG A 330 -6.59 -9.03 -19.42
CA ARG A 330 -6.08 -9.03 -20.79
C ARG A 330 -4.85 -8.14 -20.88
N TRP A 331 -3.90 -8.52 -21.72
CA TRP A 331 -2.78 -7.67 -22.08
C TRP A 331 -3.24 -6.59 -23.06
N ARG A 332 -2.90 -5.34 -22.76
CA ARG A 332 -2.87 -4.28 -23.79
C ARG A 332 -1.55 -4.40 -24.55
N VAL A 333 -1.64 -4.64 -25.85
CA VAL A 333 -0.47 -4.84 -26.70
C VAL A 333 0.28 -3.52 -26.85
N GLY A 334 1.47 -3.44 -26.22
CA GLY A 334 2.44 -2.37 -26.43
C GLY A 334 3.32 -2.67 -27.64
N ARG A 335 4.62 -2.90 -27.40
CA ARG A 335 5.60 -3.31 -28.45
C ARG A 335 5.41 -4.74 -28.99
N GLY A 336 4.45 -5.48 -28.46
CA GLY A 336 4.16 -6.86 -28.86
C GLY A 336 5.20 -7.91 -28.43
N GLU A 337 6.02 -7.67 -27.42
CA GLU A 337 7.03 -8.63 -26.91
C GLU A 337 6.43 -9.77 -26.06
N ILE A 338 5.12 -9.73 -25.82
CA ILE A 338 4.34 -10.79 -25.18
C ILE A 338 4.16 -12.00 -26.09
N SER A 339 3.89 -13.18 -25.50
CA SER A 339 3.65 -14.41 -26.25
C SER A 339 2.35 -14.31 -27.04
N ALA A 340 2.40 -14.59 -28.34
CA ALA A 340 1.18 -14.67 -29.15
C ALA A 340 0.24 -15.78 -28.66
N TRP A 341 0.79 -16.86 -28.10
CA TRP A 341 0.06 -18.09 -27.80
C TRP A 341 -0.44 -18.18 -26.36
N TYR A 342 0.41 -17.84 -25.40
CA TYR A 342 0.18 -18.13 -23.99
C TYR A 342 -0.34 -16.92 -23.20
N ASP A 343 -0.20 -15.72 -23.75
CA ASP A 343 -0.74 -14.51 -23.15
C ASP A 343 -2.14 -14.20 -23.70
N THR A 344 -3.05 -13.78 -22.81
CA THR A 344 -4.39 -13.35 -23.20
C THR A 344 -4.33 -11.90 -23.69
N TRP A 345 -4.28 -11.66 -25.00
CA TRP A 345 -4.19 -10.29 -25.57
C TRP A 345 -5.29 -9.96 -26.59
N LEU A 346 -5.91 -10.96 -27.20
CA LEU A 346 -6.94 -10.80 -28.22
C LEU A 346 -8.35 -10.89 -27.62
N GLU A 347 -8.68 -12.06 -27.05
CA GLU A 347 -9.99 -12.36 -26.45
C GLU A 347 -9.86 -12.59 -24.93
N ASP A 348 -10.75 -13.40 -24.35
CA ASP A 348 -10.79 -13.70 -22.91
C ASP A 348 -9.94 -14.95 -22.55
N THR A 349 -9.39 -15.64 -23.56
CA THR A 349 -8.48 -16.78 -23.37
C THR A 349 -7.23 -16.67 -24.26
N PRO A 350 -6.12 -17.33 -23.88
CA PRO A 350 -4.92 -17.40 -24.74
C PRO A 350 -5.20 -18.13 -26.06
N LEU A 351 -4.50 -17.75 -27.14
CA LEU A 351 -4.66 -18.42 -28.45
C LEU A 351 -4.32 -19.91 -28.42
N ALA A 352 -3.46 -20.36 -27.50
CA ALA A 352 -3.15 -21.78 -27.31
C ALA A 352 -4.33 -22.61 -26.80
N SER A 353 -5.41 -21.99 -26.31
CA SER A 353 -6.60 -22.69 -25.82
C SER A 353 -7.53 -23.17 -26.95
N PHE A 354 -7.35 -22.68 -28.17
CA PHE A 354 -8.12 -23.13 -29.34
C PHE A 354 -7.58 -24.48 -29.83
N THR A 355 -8.51 -25.40 -30.14
CA THR A 355 -8.27 -26.84 -30.37
C THR A 355 -7.42 -27.19 -31.58
N THR A 356 -7.03 -26.20 -32.37
CA THR A 356 -6.31 -26.33 -33.64
C THR A 356 -4.83 -25.94 -33.56
N PHE A 357 -4.33 -25.58 -32.37
CA PHE A 357 -2.95 -25.15 -32.17
C PHE A 357 -1.93 -26.27 -32.47
N THR A 358 -1.08 -26.05 -33.48
CA THR A 358 0.08 -26.91 -33.77
C THR A 358 1.38 -26.25 -33.30
N SER A 359 2.14 -26.96 -32.45
CA SER A 359 3.26 -26.47 -31.62
C SER A 359 4.53 -26.03 -32.35
N SER A 360 4.44 -25.68 -33.63
CA SER A 360 5.59 -25.40 -34.49
C SER A 360 6.40 -24.15 -34.10
N TRP A 361 5.83 -23.19 -33.35
CA TRP A 361 6.52 -21.93 -32.97
C TRP A 361 6.17 -21.46 -31.54
N PRO A 362 6.66 -22.13 -30.48
CA PRO A 362 6.27 -21.84 -29.10
C PRO A 362 6.71 -20.45 -28.59
N ARG A 363 7.59 -19.77 -29.31
CA ARG A 363 8.15 -18.46 -28.93
C ARG A 363 7.67 -17.28 -29.81
N LEU A 364 6.63 -17.48 -30.63
CA LEU A 364 6.08 -16.39 -31.44
C LEU A 364 5.60 -15.26 -30.53
N THR A 365 6.01 -14.03 -30.83
CA THR A 365 5.53 -12.83 -30.14
C THR A 365 4.39 -12.16 -30.90
N VAL A 366 3.59 -11.36 -30.20
CA VAL A 366 2.50 -10.59 -30.84
C VAL A 366 3.03 -9.62 -31.90
N ALA A 367 4.20 -9.01 -31.68
CA ALA A 367 4.85 -8.14 -32.66
C ALA A 367 5.13 -8.89 -33.97
N GLN A 368 5.68 -10.11 -33.87
CA GLN A 368 5.98 -10.94 -35.02
C GLN A 368 4.71 -11.39 -35.75
N LEU A 369 3.63 -11.65 -35.01
CA LEU A 369 2.33 -12.02 -35.59
C LEU A 369 1.64 -10.85 -36.32
N LEU A 370 1.74 -9.64 -35.77
CA LEU A 370 1.09 -8.44 -36.33
C LEU A 370 1.91 -7.79 -37.46
N GLN A 371 3.24 -7.90 -37.43
CA GLN A 371 4.12 -7.37 -38.48
C GLN A 371 4.37 -8.36 -39.63
N GLY A 372 4.14 -9.66 -39.41
CA GLY A 372 4.22 -10.70 -40.43
C GLY A 372 2.96 -10.81 -41.28
N ASP A 373 2.98 -11.68 -42.30
CA ASP A 373 1.77 -12.04 -43.04
C ASP A 373 0.88 -12.93 -42.16
N THR A 374 0.00 -12.28 -41.39
CA THR A 374 -0.89 -12.91 -40.41
C THR A 374 -1.78 -13.98 -41.06
N ARG A 375 -2.12 -13.84 -42.35
CA ARG A 375 -2.98 -14.79 -43.08
C ARG A 375 -2.25 -16.11 -43.33
N LEU A 376 -0.99 -16.06 -43.78
CA LEU A 376 -0.15 -17.25 -43.94
C LEU A 376 0.13 -17.94 -42.60
N LEU A 377 0.28 -17.18 -41.52
CA LEU A 377 0.50 -17.74 -40.18
C LEU A 377 -0.77 -18.41 -39.62
N ILE A 378 -1.95 -17.84 -39.85
CA ILE A 378 -3.23 -18.43 -39.43
C ILE A 378 -3.53 -19.71 -40.22
N GLU A 379 -3.37 -19.67 -41.56
CA GLU A 379 -3.57 -20.84 -42.44
C GLU A 379 -2.58 -21.99 -42.13
N ARG A 380 -1.34 -21.66 -41.75
CA ARG A 380 -0.29 -22.66 -41.43
C ARG A 380 -0.38 -23.22 -40.01
N HIS A 381 -0.99 -22.50 -39.07
CA HIS A 381 -1.02 -22.87 -37.64
C HIS A 381 -2.41 -23.25 -37.12
N GLY A 382 -3.42 -23.24 -38.00
CA GLY A 382 -4.76 -23.77 -37.72
C GLY A 382 -5.66 -22.83 -36.93
N LEU A 383 -5.30 -21.56 -36.72
CA LEU A 383 -6.14 -20.63 -35.96
C LEU A 383 -7.53 -20.47 -36.64
N PRO A 384 -8.63 -20.34 -35.86
CA PRO A 384 -9.95 -20.06 -36.42
C PRO A 384 -9.92 -18.80 -37.30
N LEU A 385 -10.43 -18.90 -38.54
CA LEU A 385 -10.44 -17.79 -39.52
C LEU A 385 -11.25 -16.58 -39.03
N ASP A 386 -12.19 -16.84 -38.14
CA ASP A 386 -13.05 -15.92 -37.41
C ASP A 386 -12.27 -14.99 -36.46
N LEU A 387 -11.05 -15.34 -36.05
CA LEU A 387 -10.16 -14.48 -35.27
C LEU A 387 -9.33 -13.51 -36.14
N LEU A 388 -9.25 -13.74 -37.46
CA LEU A 388 -8.45 -12.92 -38.38
C LEU A 388 -8.81 -11.43 -38.32
N PRO A 389 -10.10 -11.01 -38.33
CA PRO A 389 -10.45 -9.60 -38.23
C PRO A 389 -9.96 -8.99 -36.91
N ALA A 390 -10.17 -9.67 -35.78
CA ALA A 390 -9.74 -9.19 -34.47
C ALA A 390 -8.21 -9.03 -34.38
N ILE A 391 -7.44 -9.98 -34.94
CA ILE A 391 -5.98 -9.92 -34.96
C ILE A 391 -5.51 -8.74 -35.82
N THR A 392 -6.06 -8.58 -37.03
CA THR A 392 -5.68 -7.50 -37.95
C THR A 392 -6.08 -6.11 -37.45
N MET A 393 -7.15 -6.00 -36.64
CA MET A 393 -7.59 -4.74 -36.03
C MET A 393 -6.86 -4.41 -34.72
N THR A 394 -5.98 -5.30 -34.21
CA THR A 394 -5.24 -5.04 -32.98
C THR A 394 -4.08 -4.09 -33.26
N GLU A 395 -4.17 -2.85 -32.76
CA GLU A 395 -3.09 -1.87 -32.86
C GLU A 395 -2.09 -1.99 -31.70
N MET A 396 -0.79 -1.90 -32.03
CA MET A 396 0.29 -1.76 -31.06
C MET A 396 0.35 -0.31 -30.55
N SER A 397 0.00 -0.07 -29.29
CA SER A 397 0.07 1.28 -28.71
C SER A 397 1.39 1.47 -27.94
N PHE A 398 2.35 2.24 -28.48
CA PHE A 398 3.58 2.61 -27.77
C PHE A 398 3.95 4.10 -27.99
N THR A 399 4.57 4.71 -26.98
CA THR A 399 5.22 6.02 -27.05
C THR A 399 6.69 5.86 -26.67
N GLU A 400 7.61 6.45 -27.45
CA GLU A 400 9.07 6.28 -27.29
C GLU A 400 9.61 6.76 -25.93
N ASP A 401 8.90 7.68 -25.26
CA ASP A 401 9.32 8.29 -23.99
C ASP A 401 9.05 7.45 -22.72
N GLN A 402 8.48 6.25 -22.82
CA GLN A 402 8.23 5.40 -21.64
C GLN A 402 9.37 4.38 -21.43
N PRO A 403 9.83 4.10 -20.18
CA PRO A 403 10.88 3.12 -19.92
C PRO A 403 10.48 1.68 -20.30
N SER A 404 11.45 0.83 -20.65
CA SER A 404 11.25 -0.54 -21.18
C SER A 404 10.25 -1.40 -20.41
N ASP A 405 10.24 -1.26 -19.08
CA ASP A 405 9.43 -2.08 -18.18
C ASP A 405 7.95 -1.67 -18.13
N THR A 406 7.51 -0.71 -18.97
CA THR A 406 6.14 -0.14 -18.93
C THR A 406 5.31 -0.34 -20.20
N TYR A 407 5.85 -0.98 -21.23
CA TYR A 407 5.18 -1.07 -22.54
C TYR A 407 4.00 -2.03 -22.55
N HIS A 408 4.02 -3.09 -21.75
CA HIS A 408 2.91 -4.02 -21.63
C HIS A 408 2.11 -3.73 -20.36
N ARG A 409 0.89 -3.23 -20.53
CA ARG A 409 0.00 -2.96 -19.41
C ARG A 409 -1.13 -3.97 -19.40
N TRP A 410 -1.30 -4.62 -18.26
CA TRP A 410 -2.48 -5.41 -17.99
C TRP A 410 -3.70 -4.49 -17.92
N GLN A 411 -4.79 -4.91 -18.55
CA GLN A 411 -6.10 -4.28 -18.51
C GLN A 411 -7.11 -5.29 -17.93
N PHE A 412 -7.97 -4.83 -17.02
CA PHE A 412 -9.08 -5.67 -16.56
C PHE A 412 -10.14 -5.77 -17.66
N LEU A 413 -10.62 -6.99 -17.86
CA LEU A 413 -11.87 -7.25 -18.56
C LEU A 413 -12.99 -6.81 -17.60
N LEU A 414 -13.75 -5.79 -18.00
CA LEU A 414 -14.91 -5.31 -17.25
C LEU A 414 -16.14 -6.14 -17.58
#